data_AF-A0ABD0PQE6-F1
#
_entry.id   AF-A0ABD0PQE6-F1
#
_cell.length_a   1.000
_cell.length_b   1.000
_cell.length_c   1.000
_cell.angle_alpha   90.00
_cell.angle_beta   90.00
_cell.angle_gamma   90.00
#
_symmetry.space_group_name_H-M   'P 1'
#
loop_
_entity.id
_entity.type
_entity.pdbx_description
1 polymer ?
#
loop_
_entity_poly.entity_id
_entity_poly.type
_entity_poly.pdbx_seq_one_letter_code
_entity_poly.pdbx_strand_id
1 'polypeptide(L)' 'KPLESNAVAIDTNIHIDQQKILCRGTHVYQHSQSNEDHSDTLDPGLVQTGTKCGENA' A
#
# COMPACT_ATOMS: atom_id res chain seq x y z
N LYS A 1 5.94 -17.71 -17.01
CA LYS A 1 6.96 -16.71 -16.61
C LYS A 1 6.16 -15.58 -15.97
N PRO A 2 6.17 -15.36 -14.64
CA PRO A 2 5.47 -14.18 -14.15
C PRO A 2 6.19 -13.00 -14.79
N LEU A 3 5.43 -12.05 -15.34
CA LEU A 3 5.97 -10.74 -15.70
C LEU A 3 6.81 -10.28 -14.51
N GLU A 4 7.98 -9.70 -14.76
CA GLU A 4 8.77 -9.04 -13.72
C GLU A 4 7.83 -8.13 -12.95
N SER A 5 7.37 -8.61 -11.79
CA SER A 5 6.20 -8.06 -11.12
C SER A 5 6.68 -6.75 -10.56
N ASN A 6 6.17 -5.65 -11.09
CA ASN A 6 6.46 -4.32 -10.60
C ASN A 6 5.87 -4.08 -9.19
N ALA A 7 5.45 -5.16 -8.51
CA ALA A 7 4.87 -5.19 -7.19
C ALA A 7 5.63 -6.19 -6.31
N VAL A 8 5.95 -5.75 -5.09
CA VAL A 8 6.60 -6.54 -4.04
C VAL A 8 5.65 -6.70 -2.85
N ALA A 9 5.50 -7.93 -2.38
CA ALA A 9 4.71 -8.24 -1.19
C ALA A 9 5.46 -7.86 0.09
N ILE A 10 4.71 -7.36 1.09
CA ILE A 10 5.25 -6.97 2.40
C ILE A 10 4.47 -7.73 3.47
N ASP A 11 5.12 -8.63 4.19
CA ASP A 11 4.52 -9.34 5.32
C ASP A 11 5.11 -8.78 6.62
N THR A 12 4.24 -8.41 7.57
CA THR A 12 4.65 -7.84 8.86
C THR A 12 3.78 -8.40 9.96
N ASN A 13 4.37 -8.64 11.13
CA ASN A 13 3.59 -9.04 12.30
C ASN A 13 3.50 -7.90 13.28
N ILE A 14 2.28 -7.52 13.65
CA ILE A 14 2.02 -6.55 14.71
C ILE A 14 1.51 -7.28 15.94
N HIS A 15 1.77 -6.68 17.10
CA HIS A 15 1.25 -7.17 18.38
C HIS A 15 0.19 -6.19 18.87
N ILE A 16 -1.02 -6.69 19.11
CA ILE A 16 -2.09 -5.95 19.78
C ILE A 16 -2.41 -6.75 21.05
N ASP A 17 -2.10 -6.16 22.20
CA ASP A 17 -2.15 -6.81 23.51
C ASP A 17 -1.38 -8.15 23.54
N GLN A 18 -2.10 -9.27 23.69
CA GLN A 18 -1.53 -10.63 23.70
C GLN A 18 -1.65 -11.32 22.34
N GLN A 19 -2.26 -10.69 21.34
CA GLN A 19 -2.46 -11.26 20.02
C GLN A 19 -1.39 -10.80 19.03
N LYS A 20 -0.83 -11.77 18.31
CA LYS A 20 0.01 -11.52 17.14
C LYS A 20 -0.86 -11.55 15.88
N ILE A 21 -0.80 -10.48 15.09
CA ILE A 21 -1.55 -10.33 13.85
C ILE A 21 -0.57 -10.25 12.68
N LEU A 22 -0.77 -11.10 11.67
CA LEU A 22 -0.05 -11.01 10.41
C LEU A 22 -0.76 -10.02 9.49
N CYS A 23 -0.07 -8.93 9.17
CA CYS A 23 -0.47 -7.94 8.18
C CYS A 23 0.27 -8.25 6.87
N ARG A 24 -0.45 -8.16 5.75
CA ARG A 24 0.13 -8.31 4.41
C ARG A 24 -0.25 -7.12 3.54
N GLY A 25 0.77 -6.41 3.04
CA GLY A 25 0.66 -5.29 2.11
C GLY A 25 1.36 -5.58 0.79
N THR A 26 1.37 -4.60 -0.10
CA THR A 26 2.07 -4.65 -1.39
C THR A 26 2.55 -3.25 -1.74
N HIS A 27 3.77 -3.13 -2.24
CA HIS A 27 4.30 -1.89 -2.80
C HIS A 27 4.51 -2.06 -4.30
N VAL A 28 4.03 -1.12 -5.09
CA VAL A 28 4.11 -1.16 -6.56
C VAL A 28 5.05 -0.08 -7.08
N TYR A 29 6.19 -0.50 -7.64
CA TYR A 29 7.11 0.38 -8.37
C TYR A 29 6.52 0.70 -9.75
N GLN A 30 6.40 1.97 -10.09
CA GLN A 30 6.11 2.39 -11.47
C GLN A 30 7.37 2.99 -12.10
N HIS A 31 7.76 2.51 -13.27
CA HIS A 31 8.76 3.19 -14.09
C HIS A 31 8.12 4.46 -14.65
N SER A 32 8.64 5.61 -14.22
CA SER A 32 8.16 6.96 -14.54
C SER A 32 7.94 7.15 -16.04
N GLN A 33 6.68 7.07 -16.48
CA GLN A 33 6.26 7.68 -17.73
C GLN A 33 5.35 8.87 -17.40
N SER A 34 5.90 10.04 -17.73
CA SER A 34 5.23 11.32 -17.97
C SER A 34 4.43 11.94 -16.82
N ASN A 35 5.05 12.99 -16.27
CA ASN A 35 4.48 14.29 -15.95
C ASN A 35 3.25 14.37 -15.02
N GLU A 36 3.53 15.00 -13.87
CA GLU A 36 2.68 15.98 -13.20
C GLU A 36 1.57 15.43 -12.24
N ASP A 37 1.86 15.60 -10.95
CA ASP A 37 0.94 15.90 -9.84
C ASP A 37 0.16 14.82 -9.06
N HIS A 38 0.59 13.54 -9.03
CA HIS A 38 -0.23 12.51 -8.38
C HIS A 38 0.52 11.43 -7.57
N SER A 39 1.54 11.78 -6.78
CA SER A 39 2.40 10.80 -6.08
C SER A 39 1.66 9.80 -5.17
N ASP A 40 0.62 10.24 -4.44
CA ASP A 40 -0.08 9.39 -3.46
C ASP A 40 -1.20 8.54 -4.10
N THR A 41 -1.65 8.92 -5.30
CA THR A 41 -2.69 8.22 -6.08
C THR A 41 -2.16 7.04 -6.89
N LEU A 42 -0.84 6.90 -7.01
CA LEU A 42 -0.22 5.97 -7.94
C LEU A 42 0.24 4.65 -7.31
N ASP A 43 0.38 4.58 -5.98
CA ASP A 43 0.62 3.31 -5.28
C ASP A 43 -0.71 2.73 -4.78
N PRO A 44 -1.24 1.66 -5.40
CA PRO A 44 -2.48 1.01 -4.96
C PRO A 44 -2.35 0.35 -3.57
N GLY A 45 -1.13 0.25 -3.01
CA GLY A 45 -0.90 -0.18 -1.64
C GLY A 45 -1.20 0.88 -0.58
N LEU A 46 -1.40 2.14 -0.97
CA LEU A 46 -1.72 3.23 -0.06
C LEU A 46 -3.24 3.42 0.09
N VAL A 47 -3.65 3.87 1.27
CA VAL A 47 -5.06 4.19 1.54
C VAL A 47 -5.45 5.42 0.71
N GLN A 48 -6.53 5.29 -0.07
CA GLN A 48 -6.97 6.35 -0.97
C GLN A 48 -7.56 7.55 -0.22
N THR A 49 -7.37 8.75 -0.76
CA THR A 49 -7.99 9.99 -0.27
C THR A 49 -9.51 9.84 -0.16
N GLY A 50 -10.08 10.32 0.95
CA GLY A 50 -11.52 10.20 1.23
C GLY A 50 -11.93 8.89 1.90
N THR A 51 -10.99 7.96 2.12
CA THR A 51 -11.25 6.80 2.98
C THR A 51 -11.46 7.28 4.42
N LYS A 52 -12.64 7.00 4.97
CA LYS A 52 -12.97 7.32 6.36
C LYS A 52 -11.94 6.69 7.31
N CYS A 53 -11.39 7.50 8.20
CA CYS A 53 -10.43 7.05 9.21
C CYS A 53 -10.92 7.29 10.65
N GLY A 54 -12.17 7.68 10.83
CA GLY A 54 -12.84 7.87 12.11
C GLY A 54 -14.22 8.51 11.95
N GLU A 55 -14.94 8.73 13.04
CA GLU A 55 -16.29 9.33 12.98
C GLU A 55 -16.30 10.80 12.53
N ASN A 56 -15.15 11.49 12.63
CA ASN A 56 -15.00 12.91 12.28
C ASN A 56 -13.85 13.18 11.30
N ALA A 57 -13.49 12.20 10.47
CA ALA A 57 -12.38 12.29 9.55
C ALA A 57 -12.73 11.75 8.16
#